data_AF-W2D1W6-F1
#
_entry.id   AF-W2D1W6-F1
#
_cell.length_a   1.000
_cell.length_b   1.000
_cell.length_c   1.000
_cell.angle_alpha   90.00
_cell.angle_beta   90.00
_cell.angle_gamma   90.00
#
_symmetry.space_group_name_H-M   'P 1'
#
loop_
_entity.id
_entity.type
_entity.pdbx_description
1 polymer ?
#
loop_
_entity_poly.entity_id
_entity_poly.type
_entity_poly.pdbx_seq_one_letter_code
_entity_poly.pdbx_strand_id
1 'polypeptide(L)' 'MPTIFEIFGLRFFFFADDHKPIHVHVTKGGDDIKIAIELKIEKLF' A
#
# COMPACT_ATOMS: atom_id res chain seq x y z
N MET A 1 -4.94 5.90 -9.49
CA MET A 1 -4.02 4.98 -8.80
C MET A 1 -4.12 3.60 -9.44
N PRO A 2 -3.06 3.10 -10.09
CA PRO A 2 -3.00 1.70 -10.47
C PRO A 2 -2.93 0.81 -9.21
N THR A 3 -3.52 -0.38 -9.29
CA THR A 3 -3.40 -1.38 -8.23
C THR A 3 -1.98 -1.98 -8.25
N ILE A 4 -1.39 -2.15 -7.08
CA ILE A 4 -0.05 -2.73 -6.91
C ILE A 4 -0.14 -4.23 -6.59
N PHE A 5 -1.16 -4.62 -5.80
CA PHE A 5 -1.38 -6.00 -5.40
C PHE A 5 -2.85 -6.22 -5.02
N GLU A 6 -3.38 -7.42 -5.25
CA GLU A 6 -4.71 -7.85 -4.80
C GLU A 6 -4.66 -9.25 -4.20
N ILE A 7 -5.29 -9.43 -3.03
CA ILE A 7 -5.43 -10.75 -2.39
C ILE A 7 -6.68 -10.79 -1.50
N PHE A 8 -7.47 -11.86 -1.53
CA PHE A 8 -8.67 -12.03 -0.67
C PHE A 8 -9.67 -10.85 -0.67
N GLY A 9 -9.76 -10.15 -1.81
CA GLY A 9 -10.59 -8.95 -1.98
C GLY A 9 -10.03 -7.69 -1.31
N LEU A 10 -8.78 -7.72 -0.84
CA LEU A 10 -8.01 -6.54 -0.42
C LEU A 10 -7.28 -5.97 -1.64
N ARG A 11 -7.40 -4.67 -1.86
CA ARG A 11 -6.72 -3.94 -2.94
C ARG A 11 -5.70 -2.97 -2.37
N PHE A 12 -4.44 -3.08 -2.82
CA PHE A 12 -3.30 -2.28 -2.36
C PHE A 12 -2.85 -1.28 -3.42
N PHE A 13 -2.64 -0.02 -3.04
CA PHE A 13 -2.38 1.09 -3.98
C PHE A 13 -1.75 2.33 -3.29
N PHE A 14 -1.03 3.17 -4.05
CA PHE A 14 -0.46 4.46 -3.59
C PHE A 14 -1.12 5.65 -4.30
N PHE A 15 -1.35 6.76 -3.59
CA PHE A 15 -1.96 7.95 -4.18
C PHE A 15 -0.90 8.66 -5.00
N ALA A 16 -1.29 9.30 -6.10
CA ALA A 16 -0.33 10.01 -6.93
C ALA A 16 0.28 11.23 -6.19
N ASP A 17 -0.47 11.81 -5.24
CA ASP A 17 -0.05 12.94 -4.41
C ASP A 17 0.26 12.53 -2.96
N ASP A 18 0.65 11.28 -2.72
CA ASP A 18 0.81 10.79 -1.36
C ASP A 18 1.92 11.55 -0.57
N HIS A 19 1.70 11.71 0.73
CA HIS A 19 2.53 12.53 1.62
C HIS A 19 3.29 11.65 2.62
N LYS A 20 4.38 12.18 3.18
CA LYS A 20 5.17 11.46 4.19
C LYS A 20 4.39 11.31 5.51
N PRO A 21 4.56 10.18 6.25
CA PRO A 21 5.35 9.00 5.90
C PRO A 21 4.71 8.18 4.77
N ILE A 22 5.54 7.51 3.95
CA ILE A 22 5.05 6.63 2.88
C ILE A 22 4.12 5.58 3.48
N HIS A 23 2.92 5.44 2.94
CA HIS A 23 1.95 4.46 3.41
C HIS A 23 1.22 3.82 2.23
N VAL A 24 0.84 2.55 2.35
CA VAL A 24 -0.04 1.90 1.39
C VAL A 24 -1.48 2.06 1.83
N HIS A 25 -2.37 2.32 0.88
CA HIS A 25 -3.81 2.23 1.10
C HIS A 25 -4.30 0.82 0.85
N VAL A 26 -5.15 0.32 1.73
CA VAL A 26 -5.78 -0.99 1.62
C VAL A 26 -7.28 -0.82 1.69
N THR A 27 -7.98 -1.24 0.63
CA THR A 27 -9.44 -1.17 0.57
C THR A 27 -10.09 -2.54 0.50
N LYS A 28 -11.25 -2.68 1.15
CA LYS A 28 -12.15 -3.85 1.03
C LYS A 28 -13.56 -3.46 1.44
N GLY A 29 -14.56 -3.78 0.60
CA GLY A 29 -15.97 -3.59 0.97
C GLY A 29 -16.40 -2.15 1.27
N GLY A 30 -15.64 -1.14 0.81
CA GLY A 30 -15.90 0.27 1.09
C GLY A 30 -15.06 0.86 2.23
N ASP A 31 -14.38 0.02 3.03
CA ASP A 31 -13.42 0.46 4.02
C ASP A 31 -12.07 0.83 3.37
N ASP A 32 -11.37 1.80 3.95
CA ASP A 32 -10.02 2.23 3.57
C ASP A 32 -9.16 2.41 4.82
N ILE A 33 -7.99 1.77 4.83
CA ILE A 33 -6.98 1.92 5.89
C ILE A 33 -5.63 2.31 5.29
N LYS A 34 -4.85 3.04 6.09
CA LYS A 34 -3.49 3.47 5.76
C LYS A 34 -2.49 2.68 6.60
N ILE A 35 -1.52 2.03 5.95
CA ILE A 35 -0.46 1.30 6.62
C ILE A 35 0.87 1.97 6.29
N ALA A 36 1.50 2.59 7.30
CA ALA A 36 2.85 3.16 7.14
C ALA A 36 3.85 2.06 6.79
N ILE A 37 4.72 2.35 5.82
CA ILE A 37 5.73 1.41 5.35
C ILE A 37 7.07 1.78 5.96
N GLU A 38 7.74 0.78 6.52
CA GLU A 38 9.16 0.83 6.81
C GLU A 38 9.92 0.10 5.70
N LEU A 39 10.78 0.82 4.98
CA LEU A 39 11.58 0.25 3.90
C LEU A 39 12.84 -0.37 4.50
N LYS A 40 13.01 -1.68 4.28
CA LYS A 40 14.25 -2.39 4.56
C LYS A 40 14.76 -3.04 3.28
N ILE A 41 16.00 -2.72 2.91
CA ILE A 41 16.68 -3.37 1.79
C ILE A 41 17.56 -4.45 2.38
N GLU A 42 17.28 -5.70 2.06
CA GLU A 42 18.14 -6.83 2.38
C GLU A 42 18.77 -7.35 1.08
N LYS A 43 20.06 -7.66 1.14
CA LYS A 43 20.76 -8.23 0.00
C LYS A 43 20.30 -9.68 -0.14
N LEU A 44 19.46 -9.98 -1.13
CA LEU A 44 19.30 -11.35 -1.58
C LEU A 44 20.56 -11.73 -2.36
N PHE A 45 21.44 -12.46 -1.68
CA PHE A 45 22.61 -13.22 -2.15
C PHE A 45 23.38 -12.60 -3.33
#